data_AF-A0A6M0JBT5-F1
#
_entry.id   AF-A0A6M0JBT5-F1
#
_cell.length_a   1.000
_cell.length_b   1.000
_cell.length_c   1.000
_cell.angle_alpha   90.00
_cell.angle_beta   90.00
_cell.angle_gamma   90.00
#
_symmetry.space_group_name_H-M   'P 1'
#
loop_
_entity.id
_entity.type
_entity.pdbx_description
1 polymer ?
#
loop_
_entity_poly.entity_id
_entity_poly.type
_entity_poly.pdbx_seq_one_letter_code
_entity_poly.pdbx_strand_id
1 'polypeptide(L)'
;MSMYHLSPISPQPGVEIPRKLHPIVSTHKVTGRYCLYLGSDTSILKGLENKPEAAKQYWQELFREILDCTPVYAHIWQPGDIVFWDNSQVMHTGMPYNPNKYKRIALRVGVMANS
;
A
#
# COMPACT_ATOMS: atom_id res chain seq x y z
N MET A 1 6.54 -7.31 -14.29
CA MET A 1 5.66 -6.12 -14.30
C MET A 1 6.00 -5.25 -13.11
N SER A 2 6.06 -3.92 -13.28
CA SER A 2 6.59 -2.99 -12.26
C SER A 2 5.80 -1.69 -12.24
N MET A 3 5.86 -0.97 -11.14
CA MET A 3 5.10 0.25 -10.87
C MET A 3 5.96 1.33 -10.24
N TYR A 4 5.65 2.59 -10.53
CA TYR A 4 6.21 3.74 -9.82
C TYR A 4 5.34 4.07 -8.61
N HIS A 5 5.98 4.32 -7.46
CA HIS A 5 5.30 4.92 -6.31
C HIS A 5 5.59 6.42 -6.28
N LEU A 6 4.53 7.25 -6.25
CA LEU A 6 4.68 8.67 -5.95
C LEU A 6 4.90 8.86 -4.45
N SER A 7 5.68 9.86 -4.06
CA SER A 7 5.87 10.19 -2.65
C SER A 7 4.58 10.75 -2.04
N PRO A 8 4.24 10.37 -0.79
CA PRO A 8 3.10 10.94 -0.07
C PRO A 8 3.32 12.39 0.37
N ILE A 9 4.54 12.90 0.26
CA ILE A 9 4.88 14.30 0.54
C ILE A 9 4.76 15.09 -0.76
N SER A 10 3.94 16.15 -0.76
CA SER A 10 3.94 17.14 -1.84
C SER A 10 5.35 17.72 -1.99
N PRO A 11 5.95 17.68 -3.18
CA PRO A 11 7.29 18.22 -3.39
C PRO A 11 7.29 19.70 -2.98
N GLN A 12 8.27 20.08 -2.14
CA GLN A 12 8.53 21.49 -1.93
C GLN A 12 9.04 22.10 -3.24
N PRO A 13 8.78 23.39 -3.50
CA PRO A 13 9.29 24.05 -4.71
C PRO A 13 10.80 23.84 -4.86
N GLY A 14 11.24 23.27 -5.98
CA GLY A 14 12.65 22.98 -6.26
C GLY A 14 13.17 21.63 -5.76
N VAL A 15 12.34 20.81 -5.09
CA VAL A 15 12.73 19.46 -4.66
C VAL A 15 12.09 18.42 -5.58
N GLU A 16 12.89 17.81 -6.44
CA GLU A 16 12.46 16.67 -7.24
C GLU A 16 12.43 15.41 -6.36
N ILE A 17 11.26 14.77 -6.29
CA ILE A 17 11.13 13.51 -5.56
C ILE A 17 11.36 12.37 -6.56
N PRO A 18 12.41 11.54 -6.37
CA PRO A 18 12.73 10.49 -7.32
C PRO A 18 11.62 9.43 -7.35
N ARG A 19 11.14 9.11 -8.54
CA ARG A 19 10.22 7.99 -8.77
C ARG A 19 10.95 6.68 -8.49
N LYS A 20 10.46 5.91 -7.52
CA LYS A 20 10.99 4.56 -7.25
C LYS A 20 10.21 3.51 -8.02
N LEU A 21 10.93 2.65 -8.74
CA LEU A 21 10.37 1.53 -9.45
C LEU A 21 10.36 0.29 -8.54
N HIS A 22 9.19 -0.31 -8.36
CA HIS A 22 9.01 -1.53 -7.58
C HIS A 22 8.39 -2.64 -8.45
N PRO A 23 8.78 -3.92 -8.26
CA PRO A 23 8.10 -5.02 -8.93
C PRO A 23 6.68 -5.19 -8.35
N ILE A 24 5.71 -5.52 -9.20
CA ILE A 24 4.33 -5.83 -8.75
C ILE A 24 4.28 -7.18 -8.06
N VAL A 25 5.07 -8.14 -8.53
CA VAL A 25 5.26 -9.44 -7.87
C VAL A 25 6.60 -9.39 -7.16
N SER A 26 6.57 -9.43 -5.83
CA SER A 26 7.75 -9.48 -4.98
C SER A 26 7.94 -10.88 -4.41
N THR A 27 9.17 -11.23 -4.06
CA THR A 27 9.51 -12.49 -3.38
C THR A 27 9.80 -12.18 -1.91
N HIS A 28 9.10 -12.84 -0.99
CA HIS A 28 9.34 -12.67 0.43
C HIS A 28 10.72 -13.19 0.81
N LYS A 29 11.58 -12.32 1.39
CA LYS A 29 13.00 -12.63 1.61
C LYS A 29 13.24 -13.80 2.57
N VAL A 30 12.31 -14.08 3.50
CA VAL A 30 12.46 -15.16 4.48
C VAL A 30 11.77 -16.45 4.03
N THR A 31 10.54 -16.35 3.49
CA THR A 31 9.73 -17.54 3.17
C THR A 31 9.82 -17.96 1.70
N GLY A 32 10.40 -17.14 0.83
CA GLY A 32 10.49 -17.38 -0.62
C GLY A 32 9.14 -17.30 -1.35
N ARG A 33 8.04 -17.01 -0.65
CA ARG A 33 6.70 -16.94 -1.27
C ARG A 33 6.57 -15.69 -2.14
N TYR A 34 5.82 -15.81 -3.22
CA TYR A 34 5.43 -14.67 -4.02
C TYR A 34 4.31 -13.89 -3.35
N CYS A 35 4.41 -12.57 -3.38
CA CYS A 35 3.38 -11.65 -2.93
C CYS A 35 3.19 -10.51 -3.93
N LEU A 36 2.03 -9.87 -3.88
CA LEU A 36 1.76 -8.68 -4.66
C LEU A 36 2.18 -7.44 -3.87
N TYR A 37 3.15 -6.71 -4.41
CA TYR A 37 3.53 -5.40 -3.92
C TYR A 37 2.74 -4.37 -4.72
N LEU A 38 1.60 -3.98 -4.17
CA LEU A 38 0.70 -3.00 -4.75
C LEU A 38 0.82 -1.70 -3.98
N GLY A 39 0.84 -0.59 -4.71
CA GLY A 39 0.76 0.74 -4.13
C GLY A 39 -0.69 1.23 -4.09
N SER A 40 -0.86 2.50 -3.71
CA SER A 40 -2.19 3.11 -3.71
C SER A 40 -2.62 3.56 -5.11
N ASP A 41 -3.74 4.26 -5.20
CA ASP A 41 -4.19 5.09 -6.32
C ASP A 41 -3.13 6.03 -6.94
N THR A 42 -2.01 6.26 -6.27
CA THR A 42 -0.88 7.07 -6.74
C THR A 42 0.13 6.30 -7.60
N SER A 43 -0.14 5.03 -7.87
CA SER A 43 0.79 4.12 -8.54
C SER A 43 0.66 4.18 -10.05
N ILE A 44 1.79 4.36 -10.75
CA ILE A 44 1.80 4.37 -12.22
C ILE A 44 2.42 3.06 -12.71
N LEU A 45 1.65 2.29 -13.48
CA LEU A 45 2.16 1.09 -14.13
C LEU A 45 3.23 1.48 -15.16
N LYS A 46 4.41 0.83 -15.10
CA LYS A 46 5.46 1.04 -16.10
C LYS A 46 4.93 0.68 -17.50
N GLY A 47 5.08 1.59 -18.46
CA GLY A 47 4.55 1.47 -19.83
C GLY A 47 3.17 2.12 -20.05
N LEU A 48 2.48 2.55 -18.98
CA LEU A 48 1.21 3.30 -19.08
C LEU A 48 1.34 4.75 -18.59
N GLU A 49 2.55 5.31 -18.51
CA GLU A 49 2.81 6.65 -17.99
C GLU A 49 2.02 7.75 -18.75
N ASN A 50 1.82 7.54 -20.05
CA ASN A 50 1.10 8.46 -20.94
C ASN A 50 -0.36 8.03 -21.20
N LYS A 51 -0.89 7.07 -20.42
CA LYS A 51 -2.24 6.49 -20.61
C LYS A 51 -2.97 6.38 -19.27
N PRO A 52 -3.34 7.51 -18.63
CA PRO A 52 -3.84 7.52 -17.26
C PRO A 52 -5.16 6.74 -17.08
N GLU A 53 -6.06 6.79 -18.07
CA GLU A 53 -7.33 6.04 -18.04
C GLU A 53 -7.09 4.54 -18.08
N ALA A 54 -6.19 4.07 -18.95
CA ALA A 54 -5.83 2.66 -19.05
C ALA A 54 -5.11 2.18 -17.78
N ALA A 55 -4.22 3.00 -17.20
CA ALA A 55 -3.56 2.69 -15.94
C ALA A 55 -4.58 2.58 -14.79
N LYS A 56 -5.54 3.50 -14.72
CA LYS A 56 -6.63 3.46 -13.73
C LYS A 56 -7.49 2.21 -13.89
N GLN A 57 -7.89 1.88 -15.11
CA GLN A 57 -8.70 0.69 -15.40
C GLN A 57 -7.95 -0.59 -14.98
N TYR A 58 -6.67 -0.71 -15.34
CA TYR A 58 -5.82 -1.84 -14.93
C TYR A 58 -5.82 -2.04 -13.42
N TRP A 59 -5.61 -0.97 -12.64
CA TRP A 59 -5.64 -1.06 -11.18
C TRP A 59 -7.00 -1.47 -10.65
N GLN A 60 -8.09 -0.92 -11.20
CA GLN A 60 -9.45 -1.26 -10.77
C GLN A 60 -9.79 -2.73 -11.02
N GLU A 61 -9.38 -3.27 -12.16
CA GLU A 61 -9.56 -4.69 -12.50
C GLU A 61 -8.72 -5.57 -11.57
N LEU A 62 -7.43 -5.25 -11.41
CA LEU A 62 -6.52 -5.99 -10.54
C LEU A 62 -7.00 -5.99 -9.08
N PHE A 63 -7.40 -4.85 -8.52
CA PHE A 63 -7.92 -4.79 -7.17
C PHE A 63 -9.23 -5.56 -7.01
N ARG A 64 -10.10 -5.55 -8.02
CA ARG A 64 -11.35 -6.31 -7.98
C ARG A 64 -11.07 -7.81 -7.87
N GLU A 65 -10.16 -8.34 -8.69
CA GLU A 65 -9.78 -9.75 -8.67
C GLU A 65 -9.08 -10.14 -7.36
N ILE A 66 -8.17 -9.30 -6.87
CA ILE A 66 -7.41 -9.57 -5.65
C ILE A 66 -8.32 -9.55 -4.43
N LEU A 67 -9.21 -8.57 -4.31
CA LEU A 67 -10.10 -8.47 -3.15
C LEU A 67 -11.11 -9.63 -3.08
N ASP A 68 -11.46 -10.22 -4.21
CA ASP A 68 -12.35 -11.39 -4.26
C ASP A 68 -11.66 -12.67 -3.74
N CYS A 69 -10.37 -12.84 -4.02
CA CYS A 69 -9.62 -14.04 -3.64
C CYS A 69 -8.74 -13.88 -2.37
N THR A 70 -8.63 -12.68 -1.80
CA THR A 70 -7.77 -12.42 -0.64
C THR A 70 -8.56 -12.46 0.66
N PRO A 71 -8.17 -13.30 1.64
CA PRO A 71 -8.82 -13.29 2.96
C PRO A 71 -8.61 -11.96 3.67
N VAL A 72 -9.69 -11.39 4.19
CA VAL A 72 -9.66 -10.11 4.92
C VAL A 72 -9.72 -10.37 6.42
N TYR A 73 -8.73 -9.87 7.15
CA TYR A 73 -8.78 -9.77 8.60
C TYR A 73 -9.27 -8.39 9.02
N ALA A 74 -10.36 -8.36 9.80
CA ALA A 74 -10.91 -7.13 10.39
C ALA A 74 -10.75 -7.18 11.91
N HIS A 75 -10.13 -6.15 12.48
CA HIS A 75 -9.87 -6.06 13.91
C HIS A 75 -10.76 -5.00 14.58
N ILE A 76 -11.53 -5.43 15.59
CA ILE A 76 -12.31 -4.54 16.44
C ILE A 76 -11.44 -4.16 17.64
N TRP A 77 -10.83 -2.98 17.56
CA TRP A 77 -9.89 -2.48 18.55
C TRP A 77 -10.51 -2.31 19.94
N GLN A 78 -9.77 -2.74 20.96
CA GLN A 78 -9.94 -2.40 22.36
C GLN A 78 -8.70 -1.67 22.91
N PRO A 79 -8.85 -0.85 23.96
CA PRO A 79 -7.70 -0.23 24.62
C PRO A 79 -6.69 -1.29 25.10
N GLY A 80 -5.43 -1.13 24.70
CA GLY A 80 -4.35 -2.06 25.02
C GLY A 80 -4.04 -3.10 23.94
N ASP A 81 -4.88 -3.23 22.91
CA ASP A 81 -4.61 -4.14 21.80
C ASP A 81 -3.33 -3.74 21.03
N ILE A 82 -2.57 -4.76 20.64
CA ILE A 82 -1.40 -4.62 19.79
C ILE A 82 -1.54 -5.58 18.61
N VAL A 83 -1.44 -5.06 17.40
CA VAL A 83 -1.42 -5.84 16.17
C VAL A 83 -0.06 -5.69 15.51
N PHE A 84 0.57 -6.81 15.21
CA PHE A 84 1.77 -6.89 14.39
C PHE A 84 1.41 -7.50 13.03
N TRP A 85 1.98 -6.97 11.97
CA TRP A 85 1.84 -7.53 10.63
C TRP A 85 3.14 -7.39 9.84
N ASP A 86 3.37 -8.33 8.93
CA ASP A 86 4.43 -8.23 7.94
C ASP A 86 3.99 -7.33 6.80
N ASN A 87 4.52 -6.10 6.76
CA ASN A 87 4.14 -5.10 5.77
C ASN A 87 4.55 -5.47 4.33
N SER A 88 5.38 -6.49 4.13
CA SER A 88 5.72 -6.98 2.79
C SER A 88 4.66 -7.91 2.19
N GLN A 89 3.73 -8.41 3.01
CA GLN A 89 2.77 -9.45 2.63
C GLN A 89 1.30 -9.00 2.68
N VAL A 90 1.01 -7.82 3.20
CA VAL A 90 -0.37 -7.37 3.41
C VAL A 90 -0.61 -5.95 2.91
N MET A 91 -1.85 -5.67 2.54
CA MET A 91 -2.40 -4.32 2.45
C MET A 91 -3.31 -4.09 3.67
N HIS A 92 -3.46 -2.83 4.09
CA HIS A 92 -4.34 -2.48 5.18
C HIS A 92 -5.02 -1.14 4.93
N THR A 93 -6.21 -0.98 5.48
CA THR A 93 -6.94 0.29 5.49
C THR A 93 -7.60 0.50 6.83
N GLY A 94 -7.68 1.76 7.27
CA GLY A 94 -8.47 2.14 8.43
C GLY A 94 -9.93 2.33 8.05
N MET A 95 -10.85 1.77 8.83
CA MET A 95 -12.27 2.04 8.65
C MET A 95 -12.58 3.52 8.92
N PRO A 96 -13.45 4.17 8.11
CA PRO A 96 -13.93 5.51 8.37
C PRO A 96 -14.59 5.63 9.74
N TYR A 97 -14.43 6.78 10.39
CA TYR A 97 -15.09 7.10 11.66
C TYR A 97 -15.44 8.59 11.70
N ASN A 98 -16.35 9.00 12.60
CA ASN A 98 -16.68 10.42 12.79
C ASN A 98 -15.65 11.09 13.72
N PRO A 99 -14.76 11.95 13.20
CA PRO A 99 -13.72 12.57 14.02
C PRO A 99 -14.25 13.68 14.93
N ASN A 100 -15.42 14.24 14.65
CA ASN A 100 -16.06 15.27 15.50
C ASN A 100 -16.69 14.65 16.76
N LYS A 101 -16.98 13.35 16.71
CA LYS A 101 -17.62 12.62 17.81
C LYS A 101 -16.64 11.74 18.59
N TYR A 102 -15.62 11.20 17.92
CA TYR A 102 -14.71 10.21 18.50
C TYR A 102 -13.26 10.60 18.26
N LYS A 103 -12.41 10.46 19.29
CA LYS A 103 -10.95 10.59 19.17
C LYS A 103 -10.34 9.19 19.05
N ARG A 104 -9.53 8.96 18.01
CA ARG A 104 -8.76 7.72 17.82
C ARG A 104 -7.27 8.03 17.82
N ILE A 105 -6.52 7.42 18.73
CA ILE A 105 -5.06 7.54 18.81
C ILE A 105 -4.49 6.13 18.70
N ALA A 106 -3.53 5.95 17.80
CA ALA A 106 -2.76 4.72 17.66
C ALA A 106 -1.28 5.08 17.58
N LEU A 107 -0.44 4.32 18.28
CA LEU A 107 1.01 4.41 18.16
C LEU A 107 1.47 3.38 17.13
N ARG A 108 2.36 3.77 16.22
CA ARG A 108 2.89 2.88 15.18
C ARG A 108 4.41 2.87 15.24
N VAL A 109 4.98 1.67 15.29
CA VAL A 109 6.41 1.43 15.13
C VAL A 109 6.63 0.73 13.80
N GLY A 110 7.52 1.28 12.96
CA GLY A 110 7.96 0.62 11.73
C GLY A 110 9.30 -0.04 11.95
N VAL A 111 9.43 -1.30 11.55
CA VAL A 111 10.71 -2.02 11.53
C VAL A 111 11.30 -1.91 10.14
N MET A 112 12.53 -1.42 10.06
CA MET A 112 13.26 -1.31 8.81
C MET A 112 14.23 -2.48 8.69
N ALA A 113 14.31 -3.09 7.51
CA ALA A 113 15.38 -4.04 7.23
C ALA A 113 16.71 -3.29 7.17
N ASN A 114 17.72 -3.79 7.87
CA ASN A 114 19.10 -3.37 7.64
C ASN A 114 19.50 -3.91 6.26
N SER A 115 19.76 -2.99 5.33
CA SER A 115 20.25 -3.27 3.98
C SER A 115 21.67 -3.78 3.98
#